data_AF-A0A2V8XVR3-F1
#
_entry.id   AF-A0A2V8XVR3-F1
#
_cell.length_a   1.000
_cell.length_b   1.000
_cell.length_c   1.000
_cell.angle_alpha   90.00
_cell.angle_beta   90.00
_cell.angle_gamma   90.00
#
_symmetry.space_group_name_H-M   'P 1'
#
loop_
_entity.id
_entity.type
_entity.pdbx_description
1 polymer ?
#
loop_
_entity_poly.entity_id
_entity_poly.type
_entity_poly.pdbx_seq_one_letter_code
_entity_poly.pdbx_strand_id
1 'polypeptide(L)' 'MTRLPRGTGKDVVRALQKAGFFVDRTRGSHVFLKYPDGRATAVPVHML' A
#
# COMPACT_ATOMS: atom_id res chain seq x y z
N MET A 1 -11.27 21.92 -12.00
CA MET A 1 -11.01 20.52 -11.60
C MET A 1 -10.89 20.46 -10.09
N THR A 2 -11.71 19.65 -9.42
CA THR A 2 -11.65 19.48 -7.95
C THR A 2 -10.44 18.61 -7.61
N ARG A 3 -9.55 19.08 -6.73
CA ARG A 3 -8.40 18.31 -6.26
C ARG A 3 -8.88 17.25 -5.27
N LEU A 4 -8.73 15.98 -5.63
CA LEU A 4 -8.97 14.87 -4.69
C LEU A 4 -7.95 14.92 -3.55
N PRO A 5 -8.36 14.55 -2.32
CA PRO A 5 -7.44 14.46 -1.20
C PRO A 5 -6.34 13.44 -1.50
N ARG A 6 -5.10 13.78 -1.10
CA ARG A 6 -3.94 12.88 -1.24
C ARG A 6 -3.90 11.97 -0.02
N GLY A 7 -4.09 10.66 -0.21
CA GLY A 7 -3.85 9.67 0.84
C GLY A 7 -2.35 9.49 1.11
N THR A 8 -1.99 9.16 2.35
CA THR A 8 -0.61 8.78 2.67
C THR A 8 -0.31 7.35 2.18
N GLY A 9 0.96 6.98 2.07
CA GLY A 9 1.34 5.59 1.79
C GLY A 9 0.75 4.60 2.82
N LYS A 10 0.65 5.01 4.09
CA LYS A 10 0.02 4.21 5.15
C LYS A 10 -1.47 3.98 4.88
N ASP A 11 -2.17 4.97 4.35
CA ASP A 11 -3.59 4.84 4.01
C ASP A 11 -3.81 3.88 2.85
N VAL A 12 -2.92 3.90 1.85
CA VAL A 12 -2.93 2.94 0.74
C VAL A 12 -2.68 1.52 1.23
N VAL A 13 -1.69 1.30 2.10
CA VAL A 13 -1.42 -0.02 2.70
C VAL A 13 -2.65 -0.55 3.43
N ARG A 14 -3.30 0.28 4.26
CA ARG A 14 -4.52 -0.09 4.99
C ARG A 14 -5.68 -0.42 4.04
N ALA A 15 -5.85 0.35 2.97
CA ALA A 15 -6.89 0.10 1.98
C ALA A 15 -6.67 -1.24 1.26
N LEU A 16 -5.43 -1.55 0.88
CA LEU A 16 -5.07 -2.82 0.27
C LEU A 16 -5.28 -4.00 1.23
N GLN A 17 -4.92 -3.83 2.51
CA GLN A 17 -5.20 -4.85 3.53
C GLN A 17 -6.70 -5.14 3.68
N LYS A 18 -7.55 -4.10 3.68
CA LYS A 18 -9.01 -4.26 3.66
C LYS A 18 -9.51 -4.96 2.39
N ALA A 19 -8.82 -4.80 1.27
CA ALA A 19 -9.12 -5.48 0.01
C ALA A 19 -8.58 -6.92 -0.06
N GLY A 20 -8.00 -7.45 1.02
CA GLY A 20 -7.52 -8.83 1.13
C GLY A 20 -6.05 -9.03 0.75
N PHE A 21 -5.31 -7.95 0.49
CA PHE A 21 -3.85 -8.06 0.40
C PHE A 21 -3.22 -8.26 1.78
N PHE A 22 -2.12 -8.97 1.86
CA PHE A 22 -1.30 -9.10 3.06
C PHE A 22 0.10 -8.56 2.79
N VAL A 23 0.76 -8.07 3.85
CA VAL A 23 2.15 -7.61 3.74
C VAL A 23 3.06 -8.83 3.60
N ASP A 24 3.81 -8.91 2.50
CA ASP A 24 4.80 -9.96 2.23
C ASP A 24 6.14 -9.63 2.92
N ARG A 25 6.63 -8.39 2.71
CA ARG A 25 7.88 -7.89 3.29
C ARG A 25 7.94 -6.38 3.25
N THR A 26 8.88 -5.80 3.99
CA THR A 26 9.24 -4.38 3.88
C THR A 26 10.73 -4.25 3.59
N ARG A 27 11.11 -3.38 2.66
CA ARG A 27 12.51 -3.04 2.36
C ARG A 27 12.66 -1.53 2.30
N GLY A 28 13.42 -0.96 3.24
CA GLY A 28 13.49 0.50 3.40
C GLY A 28 12.09 1.08 3.61
N SER A 29 11.74 2.11 2.85
CA SER A 29 10.42 2.77 2.90
C SER A 29 9.34 2.08 2.05
N HIS A 30 9.62 0.95 1.39
CA HIS A 30 8.63 0.28 0.54
C HIS A 30 8.03 -0.93 1.25
N VAL A 31 6.70 -0.95 1.34
CA VAL A 31 5.90 -2.07 1.84
C VAL A 31 5.42 -2.87 0.64
N PHE A 32 5.79 -4.15 0.57
CA PHE A 32 5.36 -5.06 -0.48
C PHE A 32 4.16 -5.85 0.02
N LEU A 33 3.08 -5.85 -0.76
CA LEU A 33 1.85 -6.57 -0.46
C LEU A 33 1.55 -7.60 -1.56
N LYS A 34 0.94 -8.72 -1.17
CA LYS A 34 0.45 -9.77 -2.05
C LYS A 34 -1.01 -10.08 -1.79
N TYR A 35 -1.71 -10.59 -2.78
CA TYR A 35 -3.03 -11.20 -2.64
C TYR A 35 -2.89 -12.73 -2.84
N PRO A 36 -3.75 -13.56 -2.22
CA PRO A 36 -3.66 -15.02 -2.35
C PRO A 36 -3.69 -15.58 -3.79
N ASP A 37 -4.28 -14.84 -4.73
CA ASP A 37 -4.36 -15.18 -6.16
C ASP A 37 -3.06 -14.90 -6.95
N GLY A 38 -2.02 -14.36 -6.30
CA GLY A 38 -0.73 -14.07 -6.90
C GLY A 38 -0.51 -12.60 -7.31
N ARG A 39 -1.51 -11.72 -7.20
CA ARG A 39 -1.29 -10.27 -7.39
C ARG A 39 -0.30 -9.74 -6.36
N ALA A 40 0.52 -8.78 -6.76
CA ALA A 40 1.48 -8.12 -5.87
C ALA A 40 1.60 -6.64 -6.21
N THR A 41 1.93 -5.83 -5.21
CA THR A 41 2.25 -4.41 -5.38
C THR A 41 3.24 -3.94 -4.33
N ALA A 42 3.92 -2.81 -4.60
CA ALA A 42 4.81 -2.15 -3.66
C ALA A 42 4.30 -0.73 -3.40
N VAL A 43 4.11 -0.38 -2.13
CA VAL A 43 3.64 0.94 -1.71
C VAL A 43 4.79 1.68 -1.02
N PRO A 44 5.20 2.87 -1.52
CA PRO A 44 6.11 3.72 -0.79
C PRO A 44 5.42 4.32 0.43
N VAL A 45 6.03 4.16 1.59
CA VAL A 45 5.61 4.71 2.87
C VAL A 45 6.73 5.61 3.39
N HIS A 46 6.84 6.78 2.78
CA HIS A 46 7.74 7.83 3.25
C HIS A 46 7.18 8.45 4.54
N MET A 47 8.07 8.86 5.46
CA MET A 47 7.69 9.88 6.45
C MET A 47 7.48 11.17 5.64
N LEU A 48 6.27 11.73 5.70
CA LEU A 48 6.00 13.05 5.13
C LEU A 48 6.80 14.12 5.87
#